data_AF-M5EZB1-F1
#
_entry.id   AF-M5EZB1-F1
#
_cell.length_a   1.000
_cell.length_b   1.000
_cell.length_c   1.000
_cell.angle_alpha   90.00
_cell.angle_beta   90.00
_cell.angle_gamma   90.00
#
_symmetry.space_group_name_H-M   'P 1'
#
loop_
_entity.id
_entity.type
_entity.pdbx_description
1 polymer ?
#
loop_
_entity_poly.entity_id
_entity_poly.type
_entity_poly.pdbx_seq_one_letter_code
_entity_poly.pdbx_strand_id
1 'polypeptide(L)' 'MTSLNPVFTVGYQLMEPLRKHFGLSRSEARKRAIELLSRGGIPSPQDRVNDYAHQISRGMRQRVMIALALRR' A
#
# COMPACT_ATOMS: atom_id res chain seq x y z
N MET A 1 -1.07 10.53 -12.61
CA MET A 1 -1.28 9.09 -12.41
C MET A 1 -0.06 8.54 -11.70
N THR A 2 -0.04 8.65 -10.37
CA THR A 2 1.18 8.50 -9.56
C THR A 2 1.69 7.08 -9.66
N SER A 3 2.85 6.86 -10.28
CA SER A 3 3.53 5.57 -10.20
C SER A 3 3.96 5.32 -8.76
N LEU A 4 3.96 4.05 -8.32
CA LEU A 4 4.67 3.68 -7.10
C LEU A 4 6.13 4.07 -7.26
N ASN A 5 6.67 4.80 -6.29
CA ASN A 5 8.08 5.11 -6.22
C ASN A 5 8.86 3.79 -5.99
N PRO A 6 9.82 3.43 -6.86
CA PRO A 6 10.52 2.14 -6.78
C PRO A 6 11.46 2.02 -5.58
N VAL A 7 11.87 3.14 -4.94
CA VAL A 7 12.80 3.12 -3.80
C VAL A 7 12.09 2.90 -2.46
N PHE A 8 10.76 2.93 -2.43
CA PHE A 8 9.98 2.73 -1.23
C PHE A 8 9.15 1.44 -1.32
N THR A 9 8.93 0.82 -0.16
CA THR A 9 8.02 -0.32 -0.07
C THR A 9 6.58 0.12 -0.36
N VAL A 10 5.76 -0.83 -0.82
CA VAL A 10 4.33 -0.64 -1.06
C VAL A 10 3.65 -0.16 0.22
N GLY A 11 3.99 -0.77 1.36
CA GLY A 11 3.46 -0.39 2.66
C GLY A 11 3.82 1.03 3.06
N TYR A 12 5.07 1.45 2.86
CA TYR A 12 5.47 2.83 3.18
C TYR A 12 4.63 3.85 2.41
N GLN A 13 4.44 3.62 1.11
CA GLN A 13 3.67 4.52 0.25
C GLN A 13 2.17 4.52 0.56
N LEU A 14 1.63 3.43 1.09
CA LEU A 14 0.27 3.36 1.62
C LEU A 14 0.16 4.07 2.98
N MET A 15 1.15 3.90 3.85
CA MET A 15 1.17 4.42 5.21
C MET A 15 1.39 5.93 5.26
N GLU A 16 2.24 6.50 4.41
CA GLU A 16 2.52 7.94 4.35
C GLU A 16 1.25 8.81 4.30
N PRO A 17 0.36 8.65 3.29
CA PRO A 17 -0.87 9.45 3.23
C PRO A 17 -1.82 9.15 4.40
N LEU A 18 -1.85 7.90 4.90
CA LEU A 18 -2.67 7.53 6.05
C LEU A 18 -2.23 8.28 7.33
N ARG A 19 -0.92 8.37 7.56
CA ARG A 19 -0.37 9.10 8.70
C ARG A 19 -0.54 10.61 8.53
N LYS A 20 -0.26 11.13 7.33
CA LYS A 20 -0.30 12.56 7.05
C LYS A 20 -1.72 13.16 7.09
N HIS A 21 -2.72 12.43 6.63
CA HIS A 21 -4.08 12.96 6.50
C HIS A 21 -5.05 12.49 7.60
N PHE A 22 -4.79 11.35 8.23
CA PHE A 22 -5.68 10.78 9.26
C PHE A 22 -5.03 10.69 10.65
N GLY A 23 -3.79 11.17 10.82
CA GLY A 23 -3.12 11.20 12.13
C GLY A 23 -2.80 9.83 12.73
N LEU A 24 -2.86 8.77 11.92
CA LEU A 24 -2.65 7.40 12.42
C LEU A 24 -1.23 7.21 12.93
N SER A 25 -1.10 6.43 14.01
CA SER A 25 0.20 5.94 14.46
C SER A 25 0.81 5.00 13.41
N ARG A 26 2.11 4.73 13.52
CA ARG A 26 2.81 3.80 12.61
C ARG A 26 2.18 2.40 12.61
N SER A 27 1.73 1.93 13.77
CA SER A 27 1.10 0.61 13.91
C SER A 27 -0.28 0.57 13.24
N GLU A 28 -1.10 1.59 13.47
CA GLU A 28 -2.44 1.71 12.88
C GLU A 28 -2.36 1.87 11.36
N ALA A 29 -1.47 2.74 10.87
CA ALA A 29 -1.26 2.93 9.45
C ALA A 29 -0.81 1.63 8.77
N ARG A 30 0.05 0.83 9.42
CA ARG A 30 0.47 -0.47 8.89
C ARG A 30 -0.68 -1.46 8.82
N LYS A 31 -1.50 -1.57 9.89
CA LYS A 31 -2.70 -2.41 9.89
C LYS A 31 -3.66 -2.01 8.76
N ARG A 32 -3.90 -0.70 8.60
CA ARG A 32 -4.77 -0.17 7.55
C ARG A 32 -4.20 -0.38 6.14
N ALA A 33 -2.88 -0.27 5.96
CA ALA A 33 -2.22 -0.58 4.68
C ALA A 33 -2.41 -2.06 4.29
N ILE A 34 -2.25 -2.99 5.23
CA ILE A 34 -2.50 -4.43 5.01
C ILE A 34 -3.97 -4.65 4.62
N GLU A 35 -4.90 -3.98 5.29
CA GLU A 35 -6.33 -4.07 4.97
C GLU A 35 -6.63 -3.54 3.57
N LEU A 36 -6.06 -2.41 3.16
CA LEU A 36 -6.20 -1.85 1.81
C LEU A 36 -5.65 -2.80 0.75
N LEU A 37 -4.50 -3.44 1.00
CA LEU A 37 -3.94 -4.46 0.11
C LEU A 37 -4.88 -5.67 0.00
N SER A 38 -5.44 -6.13 1.13
CA SER A 38 -6.42 -7.21 1.16
C SER A 38 -7.69 -6.87 0.37
N ARG A 39 -8.23 -5.65 0.52
CA ARG A 39 -9.38 -5.15 -0.24
C ARG A 39 -9.09 -5.00 -1.74
N GLY A 40 -7.87 -4.61 -2.10
CA GLY A 40 -7.37 -4.65 -3.48
C GLY A 40 -7.15 -6.07 -4.01
N GLY A 41 -7.34 -7.09 -3.15
CA GLY A 41 -7.19 -8.51 -3.39
C GLY A 41 -5.74 -8.97 -3.59
N ILE A 42 -4.78 -8.21 -3.08
CA ILE A 42 -3.37 -8.60 -3.09
C ILE A 42 -3.19 -9.86 -2.22
N PRO A 43 -2.65 -10.95 -2.76
CA PRO A 43 -2.40 -12.17 -1.98
C PRO A 43 -1.31 -11.93 -0.93
N SER A 44 -1.44 -12.57 0.22
CA SER A 44 -0.51 -12.45 1.36
C SER A 44 -0.16 -10.99 1.71
N PRO A 45 -1.15 -10.13 1.99
CA PRO A 45 -0.94 -8.69 2.14
C PRO A 45 0.01 -8.33 3.29
N GLN A 46 0.15 -9.19 4.30
CA GLN A 46 1.10 -9.04 5.41
C GLN A 46 2.56 -9.11 4.95
N ASP A 47 2.84 -9.90 3.91
CA ASP A 47 4.17 -10.03 3.32
C ASP A 47 4.38 -8.90 2.30
N ARG A 48 3.39 -8.73 1.40
CA ARG A 48 3.43 -7.76 0.29
C ARG A 48 3.51 -6.31 0.73
N VAL A 49 3.12 -5.98 1.96
CA VAL A 49 3.30 -4.64 2.52
C VAL A 49 4.78 -4.24 2.62
N ASN A 50 5.69 -5.21 2.69
CA ASN A 50 7.13 -4.96 2.75
C ASN A 50 7.81 -5.01 1.37
N ASP A 51 7.10 -5.45 0.34
CA ASP A 51 7.64 -5.54 -1.01
C ASP A 51 7.85 -4.15 -1.63
N TYR A 52 8.85 -4.04 -2.48
CA TYR A 52 9.05 -2.91 -3.37
C TYR A 52 8.24 -3.07 -4.66
N ALA A 53 7.99 -1.95 -5.35
CA ALA A 53 7.20 -1.95 -6.58
C ALA A 53 7.72 -2.92 -7.66
N HIS A 54 9.04 -3.14 -7.73
CA HIS A 54 9.66 -4.05 -8.70
C HIS A 54 9.52 -5.54 -8.32
N GLN A 55 9.19 -5.86 -7.07
CA GLN A 55 9.04 -7.24 -6.60
C GLN A 55 7.64 -7.82 -6.82
N ILE A 56 6.69 -7.00 -7.25
CA ILE A 56 5.31 -7.41 -7.55
C ILE A 56 5.00 -7.27 -9.04
N SER A 57 4.06 -8.07 -9.54
CA SER A 57 3.69 -8.05 -10.95
C SER A 57 3.05 -6.72 -11.38
N ARG A 58 3.03 -6.42 -12.69
CA ARG A 58 2.35 -5.23 -13.24
C ARG A 58 0.88 -5.16 -12.81
N GLY A 59 0.17 -6.30 -12.83
CA GLY A 59 -1.22 -6.38 -12.38
C GLY A 59 -1.37 -6.10 -10.87
N MET A 60 -0.45 -6.61 -10.03
CA MET A 60 -0.46 -6.28 -8.61
C MET A 60 -0.20 -4.79 -8.37
N ARG A 61 0.72 -4.16 -9.11
CA ARG A 61 0.95 -2.71 -9.02
C ARG A 61 -0.32 -1.91 -9.32
N GLN A 62 -1.07 -2.30 -10.36
CA GLN A 62 -2.36 -1.65 -10.67
C GLN A 62 -3.36 -1.80 -9.53
N ARG A 63 -3.46 -2.99 -8.94
CA ARG A 63 -4.36 -3.26 -7.81
C ARG A 63 -3.97 -2.47 -6.55
N VAL A 64 -2.67 -2.33 -6.28
CA VAL A 64 -2.15 -1.45 -5.22
C VAL A 64 -2.53 0.01 -5.51
N MET A 65 -2.41 0.47 -6.75
CA MET A 65 -2.80 1.83 -7.13
C MET A 65 -4.31 2.08 -6.96
N ILE A 66 -5.15 1.08 -7.26
CA ILE A 66 -6.59 1.14 -6.99
C ILE A 66 -6.84 1.22 -5.49
N ALA A 67 -6.17 0.39 -4.68
CA ALA A 67 -6.29 0.45 -3.22
C ALA A 67 -5.86 1.82 -2.65
N LEU A 68 -4.80 2.42 -3.21
CA LEU A 68 -4.37 3.79 -2.92
C LEU A 68 -5.42 4.83 -3.29
N ALA A 69 -6.18 4.64 -4.36
CA ALA A 69 -7.25 5.56 -4.78
C ALA A 69 -8.51 5.40 -3.92
N LEU A 70 -8.80 4.18 -3.46
CA LEU A 70 -9.94 3.84 -2.61
C LEU A 70 -9.71 4.11 -1.12
N ARG A 71 -8.59 4.75 -0.74
CA ARG A 71 -8.20 5.02 0.66
C ARG A 71 -9.10 6.04 1.41
N ARG A 72 -10.29 6.32 0.88
CA ARG A 72 -11.32 7.15 1.53
C ARG A 72 -11.95 6.41 2.73
#